data_AF-A0A914T2C8-F1
#
_entry.id   AF-A0A914T2C8-F1
#
_cell.length_a   1.000
_cell.length_b   1.000
_cell.length_c   1.000
_cell.angle_alpha   90.00
_cell.angle_beta   90.00
_cell.angle_gamma   90.00
#
_symmetry.space_group_name_H-M   'P 1'
#
loop_
_entity.id
_entity.type
_entity.pdbx_description
1 polymer ?
#
loop_
_entity_poly.entity_id
_entity_poly.type
_entity_poly.pdbx_seq_one_letter_code
_entity_poly.pdbx_strand_id
1 'polypeptide(L)'
;MQNPWTLNGSRVMISTPDYDWETIGAPPTVNEGPVGLISPQGKLFVTYSASGCWTDNYALGLLSLKDDGDPMNAGDWMKSNISVFSQNPSGGAFGTGHNGFFKSPDGTEDWIIYHANPKAGQACETFRSPRMQKFTWNSDGSPNFGPAVAINTPLPKPSGE
;
A
#
# COMPACT_ATOMS: atom_id res chain seq x y z
N MET A 1 -1.94 -9.58 20.23
CA MET A 1 -0.60 -9.35 20.83
C MET A 1 -0.74 -9.38 22.35
N GLN A 2 0.31 -9.72 23.11
CA GLN A 2 0.28 -9.65 24.59
C GLN A 2 0.63 -8.23 25.08
N ASN A 3 1.56 -7.57 24.40
CA ASN A 3 1.99 -6.18 24.63
C ASN A 3 2.60 -5.64 23.31
N PRO A 4 3.05 -4.37 23.23
CA PRO A 4 3.51 -3.77 21.97
C PRO A 4 4.73 -4.45 21.29
N TRP A 5 5.47 -5.31 21.99
CA TRP A 5 6.66 -6.00 21.46
C TRP A 5 6.62 -7.53 21.63
N THR A 6 5.51 -8.10 22.13
CA THR A 6 5.34 -9.55 22.34
C THR A 6 4.07 -10.04 21.65
N LEU A 7 4.24 -10.98 20.73
CA LEU A 7 3.12 -11.66 20.07
C LEU A 7 2.41 -12.61 21.04
N ASN A 8 1.11 -12.79 20.82
CA ASN A 8 0.34 -13.86 21.48
C ASN A 8 -0.10 -14.86 20.40
N GLY A 9 0.06 -16.16 20.65
CA GLY A 9 -0.35 -17.21 19.70
C GLY A 9 0.57 -17.39 18.50
N SER A 10 0.13 -18.24 17.57
CA SER A 10 0.86 -18.61 16.36
C SER A 10 0.73 -17.55 15.25
N ARG A 11 1.70 -17.50 14.34
CA ARG A 11 1.62 -16.66 13.13
C ARG A 11 0.82 -17.38 12.04
N VAL A 12 0.10 -16.61 11.23
CA VAL A 12 -0.67 -17.10 10.09
C VAL A 12 -0.21 -16.35 8.84
N MET A 13 0.12 -17.10 7.79
CA MET A 13 0.47 -16.54 6.49
C MET A 13 -0.82 -16.21 5.74
N ILE A 14 -1.03 -14.92 5.47
CA ILE A 14 -2.23 -14.41 4.81
C ILE A 14 -1.99 -14.00 3.35
N SER A 15 -0.73 -13.95 2.92
CA SER A 15 -0.33 -13.71 1.53
C SER A 15 1.08 -14.27 1.28
N THR A 16 1.31 -14.69 0.05
CA THR A 16 2.62 -14.98 -0.55
C THR A 16 2.62 -14.41 -1.97
N PRO A 17 3.77 -14.00 -2.54
CA PRO A 17 3.82 -13.58 -3.94
C PRO A 17 3.38 -14.73 -4.85
N ASP A 18 2.33 -14.52 -5.64
CA ASP A 18 1.74 -15.54 -6.53
C ASP A 18 1.25 -14.97 -7.86
N TYR A 19 1.03 -13.66 -7.97
CA TYR A 19 0.74 -12.98 -9.22
C TYR A 19 2.01 -12.49 -9.93
N ASP A 20 1.99 -12.47 -11.27
CA ASP A 20 3.12 -12.04 -12.10
C ASP A 20 3.66 -10.67 -11.68
N TRP A 21 2.78 -9.72 -11.36
CA TRP A 21 3.15 -8.37 -10.94
C TRP A 21 3.85 -8.30 -9.57
N GLU A 22 3.80 -9.37 -8.76
CA GLU A 22 4.46 -9.48 -7.45
C GLU A 22 5.85 -10.14 -7.51
N THR A 23 6.18 -10.74 -8.65
CA THR A 23 7.38 -11.57 -8.81
C THR A 23 8.45 -10.91 -9.69
N ILE A 24 8.24 -9.67 -10.11
CA ILE A 24 9.17 -8.93 -10.97
C ILE A 24 10.45 -8.65 -10.18
N GLY A 25 11.59 -8.99 -10.78
CA GLY A 25 12.90 -8.87 -10.15
C GLY A 25 13.34 -10.10 -9.37
N ALA A 26 12.54 -11.16 -9.30
CA ALA A 26 12.92 -12.41 -8.65
C ALA A 26 14.17 -13.08 -9.28
N PRO A 27 14.94 -13.87 -8.49
CA PRO A 27 14.79 -14.10 -7.05
C PRO A 27 15.45 -13.01 -6.17
N PRO A 28 14.93 -12.75 -4.94
CA PRO A 28 13.75 -13.35 -4.31
C PRO A 28 12.43 -12.71 -4.76
N THR A 29 11.30 -13.40 -4.53
CA THR A 29 9.95 -12.82 -4.64
C THR A 29 9.55 -12.12 -3.33
N VAL A 30 8.79 -11.03 -3.40
CA VAL A 30 8.59 -10.13 -2.25
C VAL A 30 7.11 -9.83 -2.00
N ASN A 31 6.69 -9.98 -0.74
CA ASN A 31 5.52 -9.34 -0.13
C ASN A 31 6.03 -8.73 1.18
N GLU A 32 5.98 -7.41 1.33
CA GLU A 32 6.55 -6.71 2.50
C GLU A 32 5.80 -5.41 2.83
N GLY A 33 6.22 -4.71 3.89
CA GLY A 33 5.66 -3.41 4.29
C GLY A 33 4.13 -3.41 4.49
N PRO A 34 3.56 -4.31 5.32
CA PRO A 34 2.13 -4.38 5.52
C PRO A 34 1.60 -3.18 6.32
N VAL A 35 0.46 -2.62 5.89
CA VAL A 35 -0.25 -1.56 6.62
C VAL A 35 -1.73 -1.91 6.72
N GLY A 36 -2.24 -2.00 7.94
CA GLY A 36 -3.67 -2.14 8.20
C GLY A 36 -4.42 -0.84 7.94
N LEU A 37 -5.57 -0.95 7.28
CA LEU A 37 -6.44 0.17 6.95
C LEU A 37 -7.90 -0.23 7.18
N ILE A 38 -8.63 0.54 7.99
CA ILE A 38 -10.05 0.30 8.27
C ILE A 38 -10.88 1.34 7.52
N SER A 39 -11.85 0.90 6.73
CA SER A 39 -12.74 1.82 6.00
C SER A 39 -13.75 2.51 6.92
N PRO A 40 -14.38 3.62 6.47
CA PRO A 40 -15.50 4.22 7.19
C PRO A 40 -16.65 3.27 7.47
N GLN A 41 -16.80 2.19 6.68
CA GLN A 41 -17.81 1.14 6.87
C GLN A 41 -17.33 0.02 7.81
N GLY A 42 -16.13 0.12 8.38
CA GLY A 42 -15.58 -0.86 9.32
C GLY A 42 -14.88 -2.06 8.68
N LYS A 43 -14.66 -2.07 7.35
CA LYS A 43 -13.96 -3.17 6.66
C LYS A 43 -12.46 -3.07 6.88
N LEU A 44 -11.81 -4.20 7.17
CA LEU A 44 -10.36 -4.28 7.33
C LEU A 44 -9.67 -4.64 6.01
N PHE A 45 -8.72 -3.80 5.63
CA PHE A 45 -7.79 -4.03 4.53
C PHE A 45 -6.36 -4.08 5.05
N VAL A 46 -5.50 -4.78 4.33
CA VAL A 46 -4.05 -4.73 4.50
C VAL A 46 -3.42 -4.43 3.16
N THR A 47 -2.80 -3.26 3.00
CA THR A 47 -1.89 -3.02 1.87
C THR A 47 -0.55 -3.67 2.16
N TYR A 48 0.12 -4.13 1.12
CA TYR A 48 1.50 -4.62 1.17
C TYR A 48 2.19 -4.23 -0.11
N SER A 49 3.51 -4.14 -0.10
CA SER A 49 4.32 -3.92 -1.30
C SER A 49 4.82 -5.25 -1.86
N ALA A 50 4.92 -5.35 -3.18
CA ALA A 50 5.43 -6.54 -3.85
C ALA A 50 6.38 -6.19 -5.00
N SER A 51 6.98 -7.23 -5.60
CA SER A 51 8.12 -7.15 -6.51
C SER A 51 9.39 -6.60 -5.88
N GLY A 52 10.51 -6.76 -6.58
CA GLY A 52 11.81 -6.31 -6.11
C GLY A 52 11.87 -4.79 -6.04
N CYS A 53 12.27 -4.25 -4.90
CA CYS A 53 12.45 -2.81 -4.71
C CYS A 53 13.60 -2.24 -5.57
N TRP A 54 14.42 -3.11 -6.16
CA TRP A 54 15.42 -2.83 -7.19
C TRP A 54 14.84 -2.68 -8.60
N THR A 55 13.51 -2.76 -8.75
CA THR A 55 12.80 -2.59 -10.01
C THR A 55 11.89 -1.36 -9.95
N ASP A 56 11.47 -0.88 -11.11
CA ASP A 56 10.46 0.20 -11.20
C ASP A 56 9.04 -0.32 -10.92
N ASN A 57 8.88 -1.65 -10.86
CA ASN A 57 7.60 -2.36 -10.71
C ASN A 57 7.18 -2.60 -9.26
N TYR A 58 7.95 -2.09 -8.29
CA TYR A 58 7.52 -2.07 -6.89
C TYR A 58 6.14 -1.37 -6.79
N ALA A 59 5.16 -2.07 -6.23
CA ALA A 59 3.75 -1.67 -6.27
C ALA A 59 3.00 -2.20 -5.04
N LEU A 60 1.85 -1.60 -4.73
CA LEU A 60 0.99 -2.05 -3.63
C LEU A 60 -0.03 -3.08 -4.10
N GLY A 61 -0.14 -4.17 -3.36
CA GLY A 61 -1.30 -5.06 -3.35
C GLY A 61 -2.27 -4.75 -2.21
N LEU A 62 -3.40 -5.46 -2.19
CA LEU A 62 -4.44 -5.31 -1.19
C LEU A 62 -4.99 -6.68 -0.78
N LEU A 63 -5.01 -6.94 0.52
CA LEU A 63 -5.81 -7.99 1.13
C LEU A 63 -7.06 -7.35 1.74
N SER A 64 -8.21 -7.95 1.51
CA SER A 64 -9.49 -7.55 2.09
C SER A 64 -9.99 -8.67 2.99
N LEU A 65 -10.23 -8.38 4.26
CA LEU A 65 -10.89 -9.34 5.14
C LEU A 65 -12.39 -9.36 4.78
N LYS A 66 -12.98 -10.55 4.63
CA LYS A 66 -14.43 -10.68 4.44
C LYS A 66 -15.19 -10.10 5.63
N ASP A 67 -16.46 -9.73 5.41
CA ASP A 67 -17.34 -9.27 6.50
C ASP A 67 -17.44 -10.35 7.60
N ASP A 68 -17.34 -9.91 8.86
CA ASP A 68 -17.26 -10.77 10.05
C ASP A 68 -16.14 -11.84 10.03
N GLY A 69 -15.11 -11.65 9.19
CA GLY A 69 -13.97 -12.56 9.07
C GLY A 69 -13.03 -12.53 10.28
N ASP A 70 -12.31 -13.63 10.49
CA ASP A 70 -11.24 -13.72 11.49
C ASP A 70 -9.89 -13.35 10.83
N PRO A 71 -9.22 -12.27 11.26
CA PRO A 71 -7.90 -11.90 10.74
C PRO A 71 -6.84 -13.01 10.90
N MET A 72 -7.03 -13.94 11.85
CA MET A 72 -6.17 -15.09 12.10
C MET A 72 -6.54 -16.33 11.26
N ASN A 73 -7.55 -16.24 10.40
CA ASN A 73 -7.91 -17.28 9.45
C ASN A 73 -7.49 -16.87 8.02
N ALA A 74 -6.49 -17.55 7.45
CA ALA A 74 -6.00 -17.25 6.11
C ALA A 74 -7.10 -17.32 5.03
N GLY A 75 -8.09 -18.22 5.19
CA GLY A 75 -9.20 -18.38 4.25
C GLY A 75 -10.21 -17.24 4.24
N ASP A 76 -10.13 -16.31 5.19
CA ASP A 76 -11.02 -15.14 5.28
C ASP A 76 -10.48 -13.92 4.54
N TRP A 77 -9.24 -13.99 4.05
CA TRP A 77 -8.58 -12.93 3.29
C TRP A 77 -8.78 -13.13 1.78
N MET A 78 -9.25 -12.08 1.12
CA MET A 78 -9.33 -12.00 -0.34
C MET A 78 -8.19 -11.12 -0.85
N LYS A 79 -7.33 -11.68 -1.71
CA LYS A 79 -6.19 -10.98 -2.31
C LYS A 79 -6.59 -10.40 -3.68
N SER A 80 -6.32 -9.10 -3.88
CA SER A 80 -6.47 -8.46 -5.19
C SER A 80 -5.52 -9.12 -6.21
N ASN A 81 -6.04 -9.46 -7.39
CA ASN A 81 -5.25 -10.04 -8.49
C ASN A 81 -4.46 -9.00 -9.30
N ILE A 82 -4.67 -7.72 -9.02
CA ILE A 82 -3.94 -6.59 -9.60
C ILE A 82 -3.35 -5.72 -8.49
N SER A 83 -2.28 -4.99 -8.79
CA SER A 83 -1.78 -3.93 -7.92
C SER A 83 -2.81 -2.81 -7.79
N VAL A 84 -3.05 -2.33 -6.57
CA VAL A 84 -3.97 -1.22 -6.28
C VAL A 84 -3.30 0.15 -6.33
N PHE A 85 -1.97 0.19 -6.36
CA PHE A 85 -1.19 1.40 -6.55
C PHE A 85 0.17 1.05 -7.17
N SER A 86 0.50 1.67 -8.29
CA SER A 86 1.70 1.37 -9.07
C SER A 86 2.36 2.64 -9.58
N GLN A 87 3.51 2.47 -10.25
CA GLN A 87 4.21 3.57 -10.89
C GLN A 87 3.32 4.40 -11.82
N ASN A 88 3.62 5.69 -11.89
CA ASN A 88 3.11 6.64 -12.88
C ASN A 88 4.32 7.23 -13.65
N PRO A 89 4.74 6.61 -14.77
CA PRO A 89 5.92 7.04 -15.52
C PRO A 89 5.81 8.47 -16.09
N SER A 90 4.63 8.88 -16.57
CA SER A 90 4.42 10.24 -17.09
C SER A 90 4.50 11.30 -16.00
N GLY A 91 4.25 10.92 -14.75
CA GLY A 91 4.38 11.77 -13.57
C GLY A 91 5.72 11.64 -12.84
N GLY A 92 6.67 10.84 -13.31
CA GLY A 92 7.94 10.64 -12.60
C GLY A 92 7.74 9.98 -11.23
N ALA A 93 6.89 8.97 -11.14
CA ALA A 93 6.72 8.15 -9.94
C ALA A 93 7.01 6.69 -10.29
N PHE A 94 8.18 6.20 -9.92
CA PHE A 94 8.62 4.82 -10.18
C PHE A 94 8.83 4.07 -8.86
N GLY A 95 8.54 2.77 -8.84
CA GLY A 95 8.67 1.92 -7.65
C GLY A 95 7.88 2.47 -6.44
N THR A 96 6.56 2.58 -6.58
CA THR A 96 5.68 3.18 -5.55
C THR A 96 5.33 2.14 -4.48
N GLY A 97 5.64 2.42 -3.22
CA GLY A 97 5.29 1.47 -2.17
C GLY A 97 5.70 1.85 -0.76
N HIS A 98 5.75 0.82 0.10
CA HIS A 98 5.99 0.88 1.54
C HIS A 98 5.24 2.05 2.18
N ASN A 99 3.92 2.00 2.06
CA ASN A 99 3.07 3.13 2.34
C ASN A 99 2.78 3.30 3.84
N GLY A 100 2.01 4.33 4.16
CA GLY A 100 1.30 4.53 5.41
C GLY A 100 0.01 5.30 5.13
N PHE A 101 -0.85 5.41 6.14
CA PHE A 101 -2.09 6.16 6.06
C PHE A 101 -2.21 7.12 7.24
N PHE A 102 -2.82 8.27 6.99
CA PHE A 102 -3.14 9.24 8.04
C PHE A 102 -4.40 10.03 7.66
N LYS A 103 -5.02 10.64 8.66
CA LYS A 103 -6.14 11.57 8.49
C LYS A 103 -5.61 13.00 8.45
N SER A 104 -6.30 13.89 7.74
CA SER A 104 -6.09 15.34 7.88
C SER A 104 -6.29 15.79 9.34
N PRO A 105 -5.72 16.94 9.77
CA PRO A 105 -5.91 17.48 11.12
C PRO A 105 -7.36 17.56 11.62
N ASP A 106 -8.30 17.89 10.73
CA ASP A 106 -9.73 17.96 11.04
C ASP A 106 -10.48 16.61 10.91
N GLY A 107 -9.78 15.55 10.50
CA GLY A 107 -10.32 14.20 10.34
C GLY A 107 -11.19 13.98 9.09
N THR A 108 -11.33 14.98 8.22
CA THR A 108 -12.27 14.93 7.07
C THR A 108 -11.69 14.27 5.82
N GLU A 109 -10.37 14.09 5.75
CA GLU A 109 -9.69 13.53 4.59
C GLU A 109 -8.81 12.34 4.96
N ASP A 110 -8.74 11.39 4.03
CA ASP A 110 -7.85 10.24 4.08
C ASP A 110 -6.65 10.45 3.15
N TRP A 111 -5.46 10.23 3.67
CA TRP A 111 -4.21 10.45 2.97
C TRP A 111 -3.33 9.20 2.98
N ILE A 112 -2.72 8.92 1.83
CA ILE A 112 -1.67 7.92 1.70
C ILE A 112 -0.33 8.65 1.67
N ILE A 113 0.65 8.16 2.43
CA ILE A 113 2.06 8.50 2.30
C ILE A 113 2.80 7.27 1.76
N TYR A 114 3.72 7.44 0.81
CA TYR A 114 4.45 6.36 0.16
C TYR A 114 5.80 6.88 -0.33
N HIS A 115 6.72 6.00 -0.74
CA HIS A 115 7.94 6.43 -1.44
C HIS A 115 7.82 6.20 -2.95
N ALA A 116 8.51 7.02 -3.75
CA ALA A 116 8.72 6.76 -5.17
C ALA A 116 9.94 7.50 -5.73
N ASN A 117 10.57 6.90 -6.75
CA ASN A 117 11.67 7.49 -7.49
C ASN A 117 11.19 8.51 -8.55
N PRO A 118 11.92 9.62 -8.79
CA PRO A 118 11.60 10.58 -9.84
C PRO A 118 11.87 10.07 -11.26
N LYS A 119 12.73 9.05 -11.43
CA LYS A 119 13.10 8.47 -12.73
C LYS A 119 13.16 6.94 -12.66
N ALA A 120 13.00 6.31 -13.81
CA ALA A 120 13.18 4.88 -14.01
C ALA A 120 14.62 4.44 -13.68
N GLY A 121 14.78 3.18 -13.26
CA GLY A 121 16.08 2.55 -13.04
C GLY A 121 16.86 3.07 -11.82
N GLN A 122 16.21 3.79 -10.91
CA GLN A 122 16.85 4.33 -9.70
C GLN A 122 16.81 3.37 -8.50
N ALA A 123 16.08 2.26 -8.63
CA ALA A 123 16.09 1.15 -7.69
C ALA A 123 15.87 1.60 -6.23
N CYS A 124 16.47 0.86 -5.29
CA CYS A 124 16.31 1.04 -3.86
C CYS A 124 17.30 2.07 -3.26
N GLU A 125 17.74 3.05 -4.04
CA GLU A 125 18.87 3.92 -3.68
C GLU A 125 18.42 5.31 -3.18
N THR A 126 19.29 6.31 -3.33
CA THR A 126 19.22 7.65 -2.75
C THR A 126 18.05 8.52 -3.25
N PHE A 127 17.43 8.18 -4.39
CA PHE A 127 16.43 9.05 -5.02
C PHE A 127 14.99 8.80 -4.56
N ARG A 128 14.75 7.74 -3.79
CA ARG A 128 13.41 7.45 -3.24
C ARG A 128 13.04 8.52 -2.23
N SER A 129 12.02 9.29 -2.53
CA SER A 129 11.51 10.34 -1.66
C SER A 129 10.11 10.01 -1.16
N PRO A 130 9.75 10.45 0.07
CA PRO A 130 8.38 10.38 0.53
C PRO A 130 7.49 11.29 -0.31
N ARG A 131 6.29 10.81 -0.61
CA ARG A 131 5.21 11.48 -1.33
C ARG A 131 3.91 11.21 -0.61
N MET A 132 2.95 12.11 -0.73
CA MET A 132 1.62 11.91 -0.17
C MET A 132 0.56 12.45 -1.10
N GLN A 133 -0.63 11.86 -1.04
CA GLN A 133 -1.81 12.35 -1.75
C GLN A 133 -3.07 11.94 -1.01
N LYS A 134 -4.12 12.75 -1.16
CA LYS A 134 -5.46 12.38 -0.72
C LYS A 134 -5.94 11.18 -1.52
N PHE A 135 -6.63 10.25 -0.86
CA PHE A 135 -7.34 9.16 -1.52
C PHE A 135 -8.81 9.17 -1.12
N THR A 136 -9.62 8.39 -1.83
CA THR A 136 -11.06 8.27 -1.59
C THR A 136 -11.46 6.82 -1.37
N TRP A 137 -12.72 6.60 -1.02
CA TRP A 137 -13.29 5.26 -0.85
C TRP A 137 -14.24 4.97 -2.01
N ASN A 138 -14.12 3.77 -2.59
CA ASN A 138 -15.09 3.26 -3.55
C ASN A 138 -16.42 2.94 -2.84
N SER A 139 -17.49 2.77 -3.62
CA SER A 139 -18.82 2.45 -3.08
C SER A 139 -18.90 1.11 -2.35
N ASP A 140 -18.01 0.16 -2.67
CA ASP A 140 -17.89 -1.13 -2.00
C ASP A 140 -17.09 -1.08 -0.68
N GLY A 141 -16.56 0.10 -0.34
CA GLY A 141 -15.75 0.35 0.84
C GLY A 141 -14.25 0.10 0.66
N SER A 142 -13.79 -0.29 -0.53
CA SER A 142 -12.35 -0.43 -0.83
C SER A 142 -11.67 0.93 -1.04
N PRO A 143 -10.37 1.07 -0.72
CA PRO A 143 -9.65 2.31 -0.96
C PRO A 143 -9.39 2.55 -2.45
N ASN A 144 -9.51 3.81 -2.87
CA ASN A 144 -9.17 4.29 -4.19
C ASN A 144 -8.03 5.29 -4.10
N PHE A 145 -6.80 4.80 -4.27
CA PHE A 145 -5.58 5.62 -4.21
C PHE A 145 -5.38 6.52 -5.43
N GLY A 146 -6.07 6.23 -6.54
CA GLY A 146 -5.79 6.84 -7.83
C GLY A 146 -4.37 6.56 -8.33
N PRO A 147 -3.94 7.21 -9.43
CA PRO A 147 -2.54 7.15 -9.87
C PRO A 147 -1.65 7.93 -8.91
N ALA A 148 -0.38 7.50 -8.77
CA ALA A 148 0.62 8.27 -8.05
C ALA A 148 0.74 9.68 -8.65
N VAL A 149 0.60 10.72 -7.81
CA VAL A 149 0.68 12.12 -8.24
C VAL A 149 2.06 12.42 -8.83
N ALA A 150 2.07 13.21 -9.91
CA ALA A 150 3.29 13.59 -10.59
C ALA A 150 4.22 14.41 -9.68
N ILE A 151 5.53 14.21 -9.80
CA ILE A 151 6.51 15.01 -9.08
C ILE A 151 6.36 16.49 -9.41
N ASN A 152 6.60 17.36 -8.43
CA ASN A 152 6.42 18.81 -8.52
C ASN A 152 4.97 19.28 -8.74
N THR A 153 3.97 18.40 -8.62
CA THR A 153 2.57 18.83 -8.61
C THR A 153 2.26 19.52 -7.28
N PRO A 154 1.81 20.79 -7.28
CA PRO A 154 1.30 21.42 -6.07
C PRO A 154 0.04 20.67 -5.61
N LEU A 155 0.05 20.21 -4.36
CA LEU A 155 -1.12 19.61 -3.72
C LEU A 155 -1.69 20.57 -2.68
N PRO A 156 -3.02 20.62 -2.50
CA PRO A 156 -3.60 21.25 -1.33
C PRO A 156 -3.00 20.64 -0.06
N LYS A 157 -2.82 21.46 0.97
CA LYS A 157 -2.52 20.96 2.31
C LYS A 157 -3.68 20.08 2.81
N PRO A 158 -3.41 19.06 3.65
CA PRO A 158 -4.47 18.35 4.36
C PRO A 158 -5.41 19.34 5.06
N SER A 159 -6.71 19.09 4.99
CA SER A 159 -7.72 19.99 5.56
C SER A 159 -7.50 20.26 7.05
N GLY A 160 -7.59 21.53 7.46
CA GLY A 160 -7.37 21.97 8.83
C GLY A 160 -5.91 22.29 9.20
N GLU A 161 -4.98 22.28 8.24
CA GLU A 161 -3.60 22.79 8.39
C GLU A 161 -3.47 24.32 8.17
#